data_AF-V7PI16-F1
#
_entry.id   AF-V7PI16-F1
#
_cell.length_a   1.000
_cell.length_b   1.000
_cell.length_c   1.000
_cell.angle_alpha   90.00
_cell.angle_beta   90.00
_cell.angle_gamma   90.00
#
_symmetry.space_group_name_H-M   'P 1'
#
loop_
_entity.id
_entity.type
_entity.pdbx_description
1 polymer ?
#
loop_
_entity_poly.entity_id
_entity_poly.type
_entity_poly.pdbx_seq_one_letter_code
_entity_poly.pdbx_strand_id
1 'polypeptide(L)'
;MIGNFKKYISYVSSFLQFFLYSGMFYYGTYYLYRYLKISYFDTMHVSNESRRRFMEKQMLFYNDTGYNLSMKYIGNLCKYYDPVALRMPFQPLDDTYRL
;
A
#
# COMPACT_ATOMS: atom_id res chain seq x y z
N MET A 1 -3.44 -66.73 -1.02
CA MET A 1 -3.83 -65.46 -0.36
C MET A 1 -2.90 -64.28 -0.68
N ILE A 2 -1.59 -64.45 -0.88
CA ILE A 2 -0.63 -63.35 -1.12
C ILE A 2 -0.84 -62.58 -2.44
N GLY A 3 -1.30 -63.23 -3.52
CA GLY A 3 -1.52 -62.58 -4.82
C GLY A 3 -2.65 -61.53 -4.84
N ASN A 4 -3.73 -61.76 -4.08
CA ASN A 4 -4.85 -60.83 -4.00
C ASN A 4 -4.49 -59.57 -3.18
N PHE A 5 -3.64 -59.73 -2.16
CA PHE A 5 -3.13 -58.62 -1.35
C PHE A 5 -2.21 -57.68 -2.16
N LYS A 6 -1.30 -58.24 -2.99
CA LYS A 6 -0.47 -57.43 -3.89
C LYS A 6 -1.29 -56.67 -4.93
N LYS A 7 -2.35 -57.28 -5.48
CA LYS A 7 -3.28 -56.59 -6.39
C LYS A 7 -3.99 -55.42 -5.69
N TYR A 8 -4.49 -55.62 -4.47
CA TYR A 8 -5.16 -54.57 -3.71
C TYR A 8 -4.25 -53.35 -3.47
N ILE A 9 -3.00 -53.57 -3.05
CA ILE A 9 -2.01 -52.49 -2.88
C ILE A 9 -1.76 -51.76 -4.19
N SER A 10 -1.63 -52.49 -5.30
CA SER A 10 -1.47 -51.88 -6.63
C SER A 10 -2.65 -50.99 -7.00
N TYR A 11 -3.89 -51.42 -6.77
CA TYR A 11 -5.08 -50.60 -7.04
C TYR A 11 -5.13 -49.33 -6.21
N VAL A 12 -4.80 -49.42 -4.91
CA VAL A 12 -4.76 -48.24 -4.02
C VAL A 12 -3.69 -47.25 -4.49
N SER A 13 -2.50 -47.73 -4.88
CA SER A 13 -1.43 -46.86 -5.39
C SER A 13 -1.82 -46.14 -6.69
N SER A 14 -2.47 -46.84 -7.63
CA SER A 14 -2.94 -46.25 -8.89
C SER A 14 -4.06 -45.23 -8.66
N PHE A 15 -4.94 -45.48 -7.69
CA PHE A 15 -6.00 -44.55 -7.30
C PHE A 15 -5.41 -43.25 -6.72
N LEU A 16 -4.46 -43.35 -5.80
CA LEU A 16 -3.76 -42.19 -5.23
C LEU A 16 -3.04 -41.37 -6.32
N GLN A 17 -2.37 -42.05 -7.25
CA GLN A 17 -1.68 -41.41 -8.35
C GLN A 17 -2.65 -40.63 -9.27
N PHE A 18 -3.86 -41.16 -9.48
CA PHE A 18 -4.89 -40.47 -10.25
C PHE A 18 -5.34 -39.17 -9.57
N PHE A 19 -5.52 -39.13 -8.24
CA PHE A 19 -5.84 -37.87 -7.54
C PHE A 19 -4.72 -36.85 -7.63
N LEU A 20 -3.46 -37.29 -7.52
CA LEU A 20 -2.32 -36.39 -7.67
C LEU A 20 -2.30 -35.75 -9.06
N TYR A 21 -2.47 -36.55 -10.11
CA TYR A 21 -2.52 -36.02 -11.47
C TYR A 21 -3.75 -35.14 -11.72
N SER A 22 -4.91 -35.51 -11.19
CA SER A 22 -6.12 -34.69 -11.29
C SER A 22 -5.94 -33.33 -10.60
N GLY A 23 -5.31 -33.30 -9.43
CA GLY A 23 -5.01 -32.05 -8.71
C GLY A 23 -4.04 -31.18 -9.50
N MET A 24 -2.95 -31.76 -10.00
CA MET A 24 -1.98 -31.03 -10.84
C MET A 24 -2.63 -30.47 -12.11
N PHE A 25 -3.47 -31.26 -12.78
CA PHE A 25 -4.17 -30.83 -13.99
C PHE A 25 -5.16 -29.68 -13.70
N TYR A 26 -5.91 -29.77 -12.60
CA TYR A 26 -6.84 -28.73 -12.19
C TYR A 26 -6.11 -27.39 -11.93
N TYR A 27 -5.05 -27.41 -11.13
CA TYR A 27 -4.28 -26.18 -10.89
C TYR A 27 -3.56 -25.70 -12.17
N GLY A 28 -3.04 -26.61 -12.99
CA GLY A 28 -2.41 -26.26 -14.26
C GLY A 28 -3.35 -25.51 -15.20
N THR A 29 -4.57 -26.02 -15.39
CA THR A 29 -5.60 -25.36 -16.20
C THR A 29 -6.08 -24.05 -15.58
N TYR A 30 -6.19 -23.98 -14.25
CA TYR A 30 -6.51 -22.73 -13.55
C TYR A 30 -5.46 -21.63 -13.80
N TYR A 31 -4.16 -21.95 -13.69
CA TYR A 31 -3.10 -20.99 -13.96
C TYR A 31 -3.09 -20.56 -15.43
N LEU A 32 -3.35 -21.47 -16.37
CA LEU A 32 -3.47 -21.14 -17.79
C LEU A 32 -4.65 -20.19 -18.03
N TYR A 33 -5.81 -20.46 -17.44
CA TYR A 33 -6.96 -19.55 -17.50
C TYR A 33 -6.62 -18.16 -16.96
N ARG A 34 -5.96 -18.08 -15.80
CA ARG A 34 -5.52 -16.81 -15.20
C ARG A 34 -4.54 -16.07 -16.11
N TYR A 35 -3.59 -16.78 -16.70
CA TYR A 35 -2.62 -16.21 -17.64
C TYR A 35 -3.32 -15.57 -18.84
N LEU A 36 -4.27 -16.27 -19.47
CA LEU A 36 -5.04 -15.73 -20.59
C LEU A 36 -5.90 -14.53 -20.18
N LYS A 37 -6.59 -14.62 -19.03
CA LYS A 37 -7.42 -13.52 -18.52
C LYS A 37 -6.60 -12.26 -18.25
N ILE A 38 -5.43 -12.40 -17.62
CA ILE A 38 -4.57 -11.25 -17.30
C ILE A 38 -3.95 -10.66 -18.56
N SER A 39 -3.48 -11.51 -19.48
CA SER A 39 -2.78 -11.06 -20.68
C SER A 39 -3.69 -10.35 -21.69
N TYR A 40 -4.94 -10.80 -21.83
CA TYR A 40 -5.83 -10.31 -22.89
C TYR A 40 -7.07 -9.56 -22.39
N PHE A 41 -7.51 -9.78 -21.14
CA PHE A 41 -8.81 -9.31 -20.64
C PHE A 41 -8.71 -8.56 -19.30
N ASP A 42 -7.61 -7.84 -19.06
CA ASP A 42 -7.39 -7.10 -17.80
C ASP A 42 -7.26 -5.58 -17.99
N THR A 43 -8.40 -4.91 -18.12
CA THR A 43 -8.46 -3.44 -18.12
C THR A 43 -8.52 -2.87 -16.69
N MET A 44 -8.93 -3.69 -15.73
CA MET A 44 -9.13 -3.27 -14.33
C MET A 44 -7.82 -3.04 -13.60
N HIS A 45 -6.77 -3.80 -13.93
CA HIS A 45 -5.45 -3.58 -13.34
C HIS A 45 -4.93 -2.17 -13.63
N VAL A 46 -4.91 -1.78 -14.90
CA VAL A 46 -4.39 -0.47 -15.34
C VAL A 46 -5.23 0.68 -14.78
N SER A 47 -6.56 0.54 -14.76
CA SER A 47 -7.45 1.57 -14.23
C SER A 47 -7.24 1.79 -12.74
N ASN A 48 -7.10 0.70 -11.96
CA ASN A 48 -6.85 0.78 -10.52
C ASN A 48 -5.47 1.37 -10.20
N GLU A 49 -4.43 1.00 -10.95
CA GLU A 49 -3.09 1.59 -10.76
C GLU A 49 -3.04 3.08 -11.10
N SER A 50 -3.75 3.50 -12.16
CA SER A 50 -3.88 4.92 -12.47
C SER A 50 -4.63 5.65 -11.36
N ARG A 51 -5.73 5.08 -10.87
CA ARG A 51 -6.51 5.65 -9.78
C ARG A 51 -5.71 5.78 -8.49
N ARG A 52 -4.92 4.77 -8.13
CA ARG A 52 -4.03 4.80 -6.95
C ARG A 52 -3.04 5.95 -7.02
N ARG A 53 -2.31 6.06 -8.15
CA ARG A 53 -1.35 7.15 -8.37
C ARG A 53 -1.99 8.54 -8.32
N PHE A 54 -3.22 8.66 -8.82
CA PHE A 54 -3.98 9.90 -8.70
C PHE A 54 -4.28 10.25 -7.24
N MET A 55 -4.74 9.28 -6.44
CA MET A 55 -5.05 9.49 -5.02
C MET A 55 -3.80 9.84 -4.21
N GLU A 56 -2.66 9.22 -4.50
CA GLU A 56 -1.38 9.55 -3.87
C GLU A 56 -0.99 11.01 -4.11
N LYS A 57 -1.07 11.47 -5.36
CA LYS A 57 -0.79 12.88 -5.70
C LYS A 57 -1.76 13.84 -5.02
N GLN A 58 -3.04 13.47 -4.97
CA GLN A 58 -4.06 14.27 -4.31
C GLN A 58 -3.77 14.39 -2.80
N MET A 59 -3.37 13.29 -2.16
CA MET A 59 -2.99 13.28 -0.74
C MET A 59 -1.80 14.22 -0.46
N LEU A 60 -0.74 14.12 -1.26
CA LEU A 60 0.43 15.00 -1.13
C LEU A 60 0.07 16.48 -1.30
N PHE A 61 -0.74 16.80 -2.32
CA PHE A 61 -1.20 18.17 -2.55
C PHE A 61 -1.97 18.74 -1.35
N TYR A 62 -2.90 17.99 -0.78
CA TYR A 62 -3.66 18.46 0.38
C TYR A 62 -2.80 18.59 1.64
N ASN A 63 -1.83 17.71 1.80
CA ASN A 63 -0.87 17.77 2.90
C ASN A 63 -0.02 19.05 2.82
N ASP A 64 0.60 19.32 1.66
CA ASP A 64 1.40 20.53 1.43
C ASP A 64 0.57 21.80 1.54
N THR A 65 -0.66 21.79 1.01
CA THR A 65 -1.58 22.93 1.11
C THR A 65 -1.96 23.21 2.57
N GLY A 66 -2.23 22.16 3.35
CA GLY A 66 -2.51 22.27 4.78
C GLY A 66 -1.34 22.89 5.53
N TYR A 67 -0.11 22.40 5.30
CA TYR A 67 1.09 22.97 5.91
C TYR A 67 1.30 24.43 5.54
N ASN A 68 1.18 24.79 4.26
CA ASN A 68 1.31 26.17 3.81
C ASN A 68 0.28 27.11 4.45
N LEU A 69 -0.95 26.63 4.64
CA LEU A 69 -2.00 27.41 5.31
C LEU A 69 -1.66 27.64 6.79
N SER A 70 -1.23 26.59 7.50
CA SER A 70 -0.80 26.69 8.90
C SER A 70 0.41 27.61 9.08
N MET A 71 1.39 27.54 8.17
CA MET A 71 2.56 28.43 8.19
C MET A 71 2.17 29.89 7.99
N LYS A 72 1.24 30.18 7.06
CA LYS A 72 0.72 31.54 6.87
C LYS A 72 0.00 32.06 8.12
N TYR A 73 -0.74 31.20 8.81
CA TYR A 73 -1.37 31.56 10.07
C TYR A 73 -0.33 31.94 11.14
N ILE A 74 0.72 31.12 11.33
CA ILE A 74 1.82 31.42 12.26
C ILE A 74 2.54 32.72 11.85
N GLY A 75 2.83 32.90 10.57
CA GLY A 75 3.46 34.13 10.07
C GLY A 75 2.59 35.38 10.31
N ASN A 76 1.27 35.24 10.32
CA ASN A 76 0.38 36.35 10.67
C ASN A 76 0.42 36.70 12.17
N LEU A 77 0.70 35.73 13.05
CA LEU A 77 0.91 35.98 14.48
C LEU A 77 2.17 36.81 14.74
N CYS A 78 3.22 36.66 13.92
CA CYS A 78 4.43 37.48 14.02
C CYS A 78 4.16 38.99 13.86
N LYS A 79 3.07 39.38 13.19
CA LYS A 79 2.69 40.81 13.11
C LYS A 79 2.25 41.39 14.45
N TYR A 80 1.74 40.55 15.34
CA TYR A 80 1.29 40.94 16.67
C TYR A 80 2.37 40.74 17.73
N TYR A 81 3.52 40.17 17.35
CA TYR A 81 4.64 39.98 18.25
C TYR A 81 5.36 41.32 18.46
N ASP A 82 5.33 41.81 19.69
CA ASP A 82 6.12 42.98 20.13
C ASP A 82 7.28 42.50 21.01
N PRO A 83 8.53 42.52 20.51
CA PRO A 83 9.68 42.09 21.30
C PRO A 83 9.98 43.04 22.46
N VAL A 84 9.50 44.29 22.42
CA VAL A 84 9.74 45.28 23.48
C VAL A 84 8.94 44.95 24.73
N ALA A 85 7.77 44.33 24.58
CA ALA A 85 6.93 43.90 25.70
C ALA A 85 7.59 42.81 26.57
N LEU A 86 8.59 42.09 26.05
CA LEU A 86 9.33 41.06 26.77
C LEU A 86 10.45 41.64 27.66
N ARG A 87 10.81 42.91 27.47
CA ARG A 87 11.88 43.58 28.23
C ARG A 87 11.41 43.86 29.66
N MET A 88 12.19 43.42 30.65
CA MET A 88 11.97 43.82 32.04
C MET A 88 12.21 45.33 32.22
N PRO A 89 11.49 46.00 33.14
CA PRO A 89 11.69 47.42 33.41
C PRO A 89 13.17 47.71 33.72
N PHE A 90 13.71 48.79 33.15
CA PHE A 90 15.09 49.27 33.34
C PHE A 90 16.23 48.35 32.83
N GLN A 91 15.93 47.26 32.14
CA GLN A 91 16.95 46.45 31.45
C GLN A 91 17.00 46.74 29.94
N PRO A 92 18.15 46.55 29.28
CA PRO A 92 18.26 46.65 27.83
C PRO A 92 17.48 45.53 27.14
N LEU A 93 17.03 45.78 25.90
CA LEU A 93 16.39 44.76 25.08
C LEU A 93 17.45 43.77 24.57
N ASP A 94 17.24 42.49 24.82
CA ASP A 94 18.09 41.42 24.33
C ASP A 94 17.85 41.17 22.82
N ASP A 95 18.93 41.07 22.05
CA ASP A 95 18.91 40.85 20.60
C ASP A 95 18.31 39.49 20.22
N THR A 96 18.28 38.54 21.15
CA THR A 96 17.73 37.18 20.94
C THR A 96 16.24 37.18 20.56
N TYR A 97 15.49 38.21 20.96
CA TYR A 97 14.03 38.28 20.77
C TYR A 97 13.61 39.08 19.54
N ARG A 98 14.57 39.61 18.77
CA ARG A 98 14.31 40.31 17.51
C ARG A 98 14.16 39.26 16.40
N LEU A 99 12.91 38.95 16.00
CA LEU A 99 12.59 38.12 14.84
C LEU A 99 13.11 38.76 13.54
#